data_AF-A0A2V7CLZ2-F1
#
_entry.id   AF-A0A2V7CLZ2-F1
#
_cell.length_a   1.000
_cell.length_b   1.000
_cell.length_c   1.000
_cell.angle_alpha   90.00
_cell.angle_beta   90.00
_cell.angle_gamma   90.00
#
_symmetry.space_group_name_H-M   'P 1'
#
loop_
_entity.id
_entity.type
_entity.pdbx_description
1 polymer ?
#
loop_
_entity_poly.entity_id
_entity_poly.type
_entity_poly.pdbx_seq_one_letter_code
_entity_poly.pdbx_strand_id
1 'polypeptide(L)'
;EIAELSAHLDAATARLLDLIREFDARGGWGNGFRSCAEWLSWRVGLDLGAARERVRVARALETLPLLAGGALARGELSYAKVRALTRVATPETEERLLVVGRAGTACHVERIVRG
;
A
#
# COMPACT_ATOMS: atom_id res chain seq x y z
N GLU A 1 18.97 14.34 1.24
CA GLU A 1 17.65 15.02 1.14
C GLU A 1 16.61 14.22 0.35
N ILE A 2 16.79 13.93 -0.96
CA ILE A 2 15.75 13.23 -1.76
C ILE A 2 15.29 11.91 -1.13
N ALA A 3 16.23 11.03 -0.76
CA ALA A 3 15.90 9.72 -0.19
C ALA A 3 15.19 9.82 1.17
N GLU A 4 15.58 10.78 1.98
CA GLU A 4 14.99 11.04 3.30
C GLU A 4 13.57 11.60 3.18
N LEU A 5 13.37 12.59 2.30
CA LEU A 5 12.04 13.11 2.00
C LEU A 5 11.13 12.02 1.43
N SER A 6 11.66 11.15 0.55
CA SER A 6 10.92 10.00 0.04
C SER A 6 10.46 9.07 1.17
N ALA A 7 11.32 8.76 2.13
CA ALA A 7 10.97 7.93 3.28
C ALA A 7 9.85 8.55 4.14
N HIS A 8 9.87 9.87 4.33
CA HIS A 8 8.78 10.59 5.01
C HIS A 8 7.46 10.53 4.22
N LEU A 9 7.51 10.64 2.89
CA LEU A 9 6.33 10.48 2.02
C LEU A 9 5.76 9.06 2.09
N ASP A 10 6.63 8.04 2.14
CA ASP A 10 6.23 6.65 2.30
C ASP A 10 5.56 6.41 3.67
N ALA A 11 6.11 6.97 4.75
CA ALA A 11 5.50 6.92 6.07
C ALA A 11 4.12 7.61 6.11
N ALA A 12 3.99 8.79 5.49
CA ALA A 12 2.69 9.47 5.33
C ALA A 12 1.71 8.65 4.47
N THR A 13 2.22 7.94 3.45
CA THR A 13 1.43 7.05 2.62
C THR A 13 0.90 5.86 3.43
N ALA A 14 1.68 5.31 4.37
CA ALA A 14 1.20 4.28 5.30
C ALA A 14 -0.05 4.76 6.04
N ARG A 15 0.02 5.97 6.63
CA ARG A 15 -1.10 6.58 7.34
C ARG A 15 -2.31 6.82 6.44
N LEU A 16 -2.09 7.24 5.20
CA LEU A 16 -3.16 7.40 4.22
C LEU A 16 -3.85 6.06 3.92
N LEU A 17 -3.09 4.98 3.75
CA LEU A 17 -3.66 3.66 3.48
C LEU A 17 -4.49 3.14 4.65
N ASP A 18 -4.09 3.40 5.89
CA ASP A 18 -4.90 3.08 7.07
C ASP A 18 -6.26 3.82 7.03
N LEU A 19 -6.24 5.12 6.74
CA LEU A 19 -7.45 5.93 6.63
C LEU A 19 -8.36 5.46 5.48
N ILE A 20 -7.76 5.09 4.33
CA ILE A 20 -8.51 4.52 3.20
C ILE A 20 -9.17 3.21 3.60
N ARG A 21 -8.45 2.32 4.29
CA ARG A 21 -8.99 1.03 4.76
C ARG A 21 -10.17 1.25 5.70
N GLU A 22 -10.02 2.10 6.71
CA GLU A 22 -11.09 2.39 7.67
C GLU A 22 -12.32 3.02 6.98
N PHE A 23 -12.09 3.96 6.06
CA PHE A 23 -13.15 4.63 5.31
C PHE A 23 -13.90 3.65 4.38
N ASP A 24 -13.17 2.77 3.70
CA ASP A 24 -13.72 1.74 2.83
C ASP A 24 -14.51 0.68 3.62
N ALA A 25 -13.99 0.22 4.75
CA ALA A 25 -14.65 -0.76 5.63
C ALA A 25 -15.95 -0.23 6.24
N ARG A 26 -16.02 1.08 6.53
CA ARG A 26 -17.24 1.75 7.02
C ARG A 26 -18.21 2.13 5.90
N GLY A 27 -17.87 1.88 4.63
CA GLY A 27 -18.69 2.29 3.49
C GLY A 27 -18.86 3.81 3.37
N GLY A 28 -17.91 4.61 3.86
CA GLY A 28 -18.04 6.08 3.92
C GLY A 28 -18.18 6.76 2.56
N TRP A 29 -17.87 6.04 1.49
CA TRP A 29 -18.05 6.45 0.10
C TRP A 29 -19.50 6.33 -0.41
N GLY A 30 -20.39 5.65 0.32
CA GLY A 30 -21.75 5.28 -0.10
C GLY A 30 -22.72 6.43 -0.38
N ASN A 31 -22.27 7.69 -0.31
CA ASN A 31 -23.06 8.89 -0.60
C ASN A 31 -23.04 9.23 -2.10
N GLY A 32 -23.48 8.29 -2.95
CA GLY A 32 -23.61 8.49 -4.41
C GLY A 32 -22.44 7.98 -5.26
N PHE A 33 -21.43 7.35 -4.67
CA PHE A 33 -20.35 6.67 -5.40
C PHE A 33 -20.53 5.16 -5.37
N ARG A 34 -20.05 4.44 -6.39
CA ARG A 34 -20.22 2.98 -6.48
C ARG A 34 -19.09 2.20 -5.80
N SER A 35 -18.00 2.88 -5.42
CA SER A 35 -16.88 2.29 -4.68
C SER A 35 -16.01 3.35 -4.01
N CYS A 36 -15.19 2.92 -3.04
CA CYS A 36 -14.16 3.78 -2.45
C CYS A 36 -13.18 4.32 -3.49
N ALA A 37 -12.84 3.53 -4.52
CA ALA A 37 -11.93 3.98 -5.57
C ALA A 37 -12.53 5.12 -6.43
N GLU A 38 -13.82 5.08 -6.70
CA GLU A 38 -14.51 6.19 -7.39
C GLU A 38 -14.55 7.44 -6.53
N TRP A 39 -14.84 7.28 -5.24
CA TRP A 39 -14.80 8.41 -4.31
C TRP A 39 -13.40 9.02 -4.23
N LEU A 40 -12.35 8.21 -4.15
CA LEU A 40 -10.96 8.69 -4.15
C LEU A 40 -10.59 9.37 -5.46
N SER A 41 -11.07 8.85 -6.60
CA SER A 41 -10.83 9.48 -7.89
C SER A 41 -11.45 10.88 -7.95
N TRP A 42 -12.68 11.02 -7.50
CA TRP A 42 -13.38 12.30 -7.48
C TRP A 42 -12.86 13.27 -6.41
N ARG A 43 -12.66 12.81 -5.17
CA ARG A 43 -12.35 13.66 -4.01
C ARG A 43 -10.87 13.96 -3.85
N VAL A 44 -10.01 13.00 -4.18
CA VAL A 44 -8.54 13.07 -3.99
C VAL A 44 -7.82 13.31 -5.32
N GLY A 45 -8.52 13.27 -6.46
CA GLY A 45 -7.95 13.59 -7.77
C GLY A 45 -7.05 12.51 -8.35
N LEU A 46 -7.15 11.27 -7.85
CA LEU A 46 -6.43 10.14 -8.42
C LEU A 46 -7.10 9.66 -9.72
N ASP A 47 -6.32 9.18 -10.67
CA ASP A 47 -6.92 8.35 -11.72
C ASP A 47 -7.53 7.08 -11.11
N LEU A 48 -8.53 6.53 -11.79
CA LEU A 48 -9.29 5.41 -11.24
C LEU A 48 -8.42 4.15 -11.04
N GLY A 49 -7.38 3.95 -11.85
CA GLY A 49 -6.44 2.83 -11.70
C GLY A 49 -5.61 2.97 -10.43
N ALA A 50 -5.01 4.12 -10.21
CA ALA A 50 -4.23 4.42 -9.02
C ALA A 50 -5.08 4.44 -7.74
N ALA A 51 -6.35 4.85 -7.83
CA ALA A 51 -7.30 4.77 -6.72
C ALA A 51 -7.63 3.31 -6.35
N ARG A 52 -7.95 2.47 -7.34
CA ARG A 52 -8.20 1.03 -7.13
C ARG A 52 -7.00 0.34 -6.51
N GLU A 53 -5.79 0.69 -6.97
CA GLU A 53 -4.58 0.10 -6.43
C GLU A 53 -4.36 0.47 -4.96
N ARG A 54 -4.57 1.74 -4.58
CA ARG A 54 -4.48 2.15 -3.17
C ARG A 54 -5.49 1.43 -2.30
N VAL A 55 -6.74 1.29 -2.74
CA VAL A 55 -7.76 0.52 -2.00
C VAL A 55 -7.35 -0.94 -1.85
N ARG A 56 -6.83 -1.58 -2.92
CA ARG A 56 -6.33 -2.97 -2.84
C ARG A 56 -5.18 -3.11 -1.83
N VAL A 57 -4.19 -2.22 -1.89
CA VAL A 57 -3.05 -2.26 -0.96
C VAL A 57 -3.51 -2.02 0.48
N ALA A 58 -4.37 -1.04 0.70
CA ALA A 58 -4.95 -0.73 2.01
C ALA A 58 -5.67 -1.94 2.62
N ARG A 59 -6.47 -2.66 1.82
CA ARG A 59 -7.13 -3.91 2.27
C ARG A 59 -6.13 -5.02 2.57
N ALA A 60 -5.15 -5.24 1.70
CA ALA A 60 -4.15 -6.30 1.88
C ALA A 60 -3.30 -6.09 3.14
N LEU A 61 -2.99 -4.83 3.48
CA LEU A 61 -2.19 -4.50 4.66
C LEU A 61 -2.89 -4.79 5.99
N GLU A 62 -4.20 -5.02 6.00
CA GLU A 62 -4.95 -5.43 7.20
C GLU A 62 -4.40 -6.72 7.81
N THR A 63 -3.98 -7.66 6.96
CA THR A 63 -3.46 -8.96 7.39
C THR A 63 -1.94 -9.03 7.34
N LEU A 64 -1.27 -7.89 7.11
CA LEU A 64 0.18 -7.81 6.89
C LEU A 64 0.79 -6.69 7.75
N PRO A 65 0.82 -6.87 9.10
CA PRO A 65 1.26 -5.83 10.03
C PRO A 65 2.75 -5.47 9.93
N LEU A 66 3.63 -6.41 9.54
CA LEU A 66 5.06 -6.14 9.41
C LEU A 66 5.34 -5.23 8.20
N LEU A 67 4.59 -5.40 7.12
CA LEU A 67 4.66 -4.53 5.95
C LEU A 67 4.00 -3.17 6.23
N ALA A 68 2.86 -3.15 6.91
CA ALA A 68 2.10 -1.93 7.20
C ALA A 68 2.80 -1.03 8.23
N GLY A 69 2.90 -1.48 9.47
CA GLY A 69 3.42 -0.70 10.59
C GLY A 69 4.94 -0.75 10.72
N GLY A 70 5.56 -1.84 10.27
CA GLY A 70 7.01 -2.00 10.31
C GLY A 70 7.70 -1.30 9.14
N ALA A 71 7.43 -1.76 7.92
CA ALA A 71 8.26 -1.41 6.78
C ALA A 71 7.84 -0.09 6.12
N LEU A 72 6.55 0.11 5.84
CA LEU A 72 6.06 1.30 5.16
C LEU A 72 6.00 2.51 6.10
N ALA A 73 5.40 2.34 7.29
CA ALA A 73 5.24 3.44 8.25
C ALA A 73 6.56 4.01 8.77
N ARG A 74 7.66 3.23 8.72
CA ARG A 74 9.01 3.69 9.06
C ARG A 74 9.83 4.16 7.84
N GLY A 75 9.25 4.14 6.64
CA GLY A 75 9.95 4.50 5.40
C GLY A 75 11.07 3.52 4.99
N GLU A 76 11.10 2.31 5.56
CA GLU A 76 12.10 1.27 5.24
C GLU A 76 11.83 0.61 3.88
N LEU A 77 10.56 0.53 3.48
CA LEU A 77 10.14 0.12 2.16
C LEU A 77 9.26 1.18 1.54
N SER A 78 9.49 1.45 0.25
CA SER A 78 8.64 2.37 -0.49
C SER A 78 7.27 1.78 -0.79
N TYR A 79 6.28 2.65 -1.00
CA TYR A 79 4.93 2.25 -1.41
C TYR A 79 4.97 1.33 -2.64
N ALA A 80 5.86 1.60 -3.61
CA ALA A 80 6.01 0.77 -4.81
C ALA A 80 6.38 -0.69 -4.47
N LYS A 81 7.32 -0.90 -3.55
CA LYS A 81 7.71 -2.25 -3.08
C LYS A 81 6.55 -2.93 -2.34
N VAL A 82 5.92 -2.24 -1.41
CA VAL A 82 4.80 -2.78 -0.62
C VAL A 82 3.62 -3.15 -1.52
N ARG A 83 3.28 -2.29 -2.48
CA ARG A 83 2.27 -2.54 -3.50
C ARG A 83 2.55 -3.78 -4.34
N ALA A 84 3.82 -4.07 -4.65
CA ALA A 84 4.22 -5.29 -5.34
C ALA A 84 4.10 -6.51 -4.41
N LEU A 85 4.66 -6.44 -3.19
CA LEU A 85 4.65 -7.54 -2.21
C LEU A 85 3.23 -7.97 -1.84
N THR A 86 2.33 -7.02 -1.61
CA THR A 86 0.91 -7.28 -1.27
C THR A 86 0.11 -7.99 -2.37
N ARG A 87 0.70 -8.29 -3.53
CA ARG A 87 0.07 -9.16 -4.55
C ARG A 87 0.19 -10.65 -4.22
N VAL A 88 1.19 -11.03 -3.45
CA VAL A 88 1.50 -12.44 -3.12
C VAL A 88 1.71 -12.68 -1.63
N ALA A 89 1.90 -11.63 -0.83
CA ALA A 89 2.10 -11.74 0.59
C ALA A 89 0.86 -12.27 1.31
N THR A 90 1.10 -13.26 2.16
CA THR A 90 0.17 -13.82 3.14
C THR A 90 0.77 -13.64 4.53
N PRO A 91 -0.02 -13.75 5.62
CA PRO A 91 0.52 -13.68 6.98
C PRO A 91 1.70 -14.63 7.22
N GLU A 92 1.68 -15.82 6.63
CA GLU A 92 2.71 -16.86 6.79
C GLU A 92 3.98 -16.55 5.98
N THR A 93 3.87 -15.79 4.90
CA THR A 93 4.99 -15.46 4.00
C THR A 93 5.54 -14.05 4.21
N GLU A 94 4.86 -13.25 5.02
CA GLU A 94 5.14 -11.82 5.22
C GLU A 94 6.58 -11.56 5.64
N GLU A 95 7.08 -12.27 6.66
CA GLU A 95 8.43 -12.07 7.20
C GLU A 95 9.50 -12.35 6.13
N ARG A 96 9.35 -13.46 5.39
CA ARG A 96 10.26 -13.81 4.29
C ARG A 96 10.24 -12.77 3.19
N LEU A 97 9.05 -12.29 2.81
CA LEU A 97 8.87 -11.29 1.77
C LEU A 97 9.38 -9.90 2.18
N LEU A 98 9.31 -9.57 3.47
CA LEU A 98 9.91 -8.36 4.04
C LEU A 98 11.44 -8.35 3.87
N VAL A 99 12.10 -9.48 4.13
CA VAL A 99 13.55 -9.63 3.90
C VAL A 99 13.88 -9.38 2.43
N VAL A 100 13.12 -9.97 1.50
CA VAL A 100 13.29 -9.76 0.05
C VAL A 100 13.07 -8.29 -0.32
N GLY A 101 12.05 -7.65 0.24
CA GLY A 101 11.76 -6.23 0.02
C GLY A 101 12.91 -5.31 0.44
N ARG A 102 13.57 -5.63 1.55
CA ARG A 102 14.71 -4.85 2.06
C ARG A 102 15.98 -5.07 1.22
N ALA A 103 16.22 -6.30 0.77
CA ALA A 103 17.43 -6.65 0.02
C ALA A 103 17.40 -6.25 -1.47
N GLY A 104 16.21 -6.16 -2.09
CA GLY A 104 16.07 -5.90 -3.54
C GLY A 104 15.55 -4.50 -3.91
N THR A 105 15.74 -4.10 -5.17
CA THR A 105 15.05 -2.92 -5.75
C THR A 105 13.58 -3.26 -6.05
N ALA A 106 12.72 -2.25 -6.24
CA ALA A 106 11.30 -2.49 -6.55
C ALA A 106 11.09 -3.35 -7.81
N CYS A 107 11.93 -3.17 -8.85
CA CYS A 107 11.91 -3.98 -10.05
C CYS A 107 12.27 -5.45 -9.78
N HIS A 108 13.23 -5.71 -8.88
CA HIS A 108 13.60 -7.07 -8.48
C HIS A 108 12.45 -7.76 -7.74
N VAL A 109 11.79 -7.04 -6.83
CA VAL A 109 10.61 -7.53 -6.12
C VAL A 109 9.46 -7.83 -7.08
N GLU A 110 9.15 -6.92 -8.02
CA GLU A 110 8.10 -7.15 -9.02
C GLU A 110 8.38 -8.38 -9.89
N ARG A 111 9.64 -8.69 -10.20
CA ARG A 111 10.01 -9.89 -10.97
C ARG A 111 9.80 -11.17 -10.17
N ILE A 112 10.16 -11.19 -8.89
CA ILE A 112 9.93 -12.36 -8.01
C ILE A 112 8.42 -12.62 -7.83
N VAL A 113 7.64 -11.56 -7.67
CA VAL A 113 6.18 -11.64 -7.49
C VAL A 113 5.47 -12.12 -8.76
N ARG A 114 6.01 -11.79 -9.95
CA ARG A 114 5.41 -12.12 -11.24
C ARG A 114 5.73 -13.53 -11.77
N GLY A 115 6.63 -14.26 -11.10
CA GLY A 115 7.00 -15.67 -11.35
C GLY A 115 6.57 -16.24 -12.69
#